data_AF-A0A258AMN6-F1
#
_entry.id   AF-A0A258AMN6-F1
#
_cell.length_a   1.000
_cell.length_b   1.000
_cell.length_c   1.000
_cell.angle_alpha   90.00
_cell.angle_beta   90.00
_cell.angle_gamma   90.00
#
_symmetry.space_group_name_H-M   'P 1'
#
loop_
_entity.id
_entity.type
_entity.pdbx_description
1 polymer ?
#
loop_
_entity_poly.entity_id
_entity_poly.type
_entity_poly.pdbx_seq_one_letter_code
_entity_poly.pdbx_strand_id
1 'polypeptide(L)'
;MIMKNDPYFLERSITDEEVAANLEADLALVGQVEAGTLTREAALEELIRRGSHPQLARRFLRHTLDQDKLDAERARTGMIAD
;
A
#
# COMPACT_ATOMS: atom_id res chain seq x y z
N MET A 1 19.52 -32.67 24.68
CA MET A 1 19.10 -33.20 23.36
C MET A 1 18.02 -32.27 22.85
N ILE A 2 18.40 -31.26 22.07
CA ILE A 2 17.49 -30.22 21.56
C ILE A 2 17.14 -30.57 20.12
N MET A 3 15.87 -30.37 19.80
CA MET A 3 15.12 -30.95 18.70
C MET A 3 15.67 -30.61 17.31
N LYS A 4 15.42 -31.57 16.43
CA LYS A 4 15.75 -31.65 15.02
C LYS A 4 15.44 -30.36 14.27
N ASN A 5 16.43 -29.91 13.50
CA ASN A 5 16.33 -29.43 12.12
C ASN A 5 14.89 -29.28 11.61
N ASP A 6 14.40 -28.04 11.60
CA ASP A 6 13.44 -27.59 10.60
C ASP A 6 14.18 -26.62 9.66
N PRO A 7 14.75 -27.10 8.53
CA PRO A 7 15.79 -26.36 7.80
C PRO A 7 15.28 -25.24 6.89
N TYR A 8 14.00 -24.81 6.95
CA TYR A 8 13.45 -23.86 5.95
C TYR A 8 12.52 -22.76 6.45
N PHE A 9 12.26 -22.60 7.75
CA PHE A 9 11.38 -21.52 8.20
C PHE A 9 12.13 -20.45 9.00
N LEU A 10 12.97 -19.69 8.30
CA LEU A 10 13.26 -18.33 8.72
C LEU A 10 12.06 -17.47 8.30
N GLU A 11 11.05 -17.37 9.17
CA GLU A 11 10.14 -16.21 9.12
C GLU A 11 11.02 -14.98 9.31
N ARG A 12 11.40 -14.35 8.21
CA ARG A 12 12.06 -13.05 8.24
C ARG A 12 11.07 -12.13 8.96
N SER A 13 11.39 -11.80 10.20
CA SER A 13 10.60 -10.86 10.99
C SER A 13 10.68 -9.54 10.26
N ILE A 14 9.61 -9.16 9.56
CA ILE A 14 9.51 -7.81 8.99
C ILE A 14 9.42 -6.87 10.20
N THR A 15 10.33 -5.91 10.26
CA THR A 15 10.34 -4.89 11.30
C THR A 15 9.21 -3.90 11.08
N ASP A 16 8.69 -3.27 12.14
CA ASP A 16 7.71 -2.18 12.02
C ASP A 16 8.21 -1.04 11.12
N GLU A 17 9.52 -0.79 11.13
CA GLU A 17 10.19 0.18 10.25
C GLU A 17 10.11 -0.22 8.78
N GLU A 18 10.34 -1.49 8.45
CA GLU A 18 10.15 -2.01 7.09
C GLU A 18 8.69 -1.95 6.64
N VAL A 19 7.73 -2.23 7.54
CA VAL A 19 6.30 -2.07 7.24
C VAL A 19 5.98 -0.60 6.93
N ALA A 20 6.44 0.33 7.76
CA ALA A 20 6.21 1.75 7.59
C ALA A 20 6.82 2.28 6.28
N ALA A 21 8.07 1.90 5.98
CA ALA A 21 8.76 2.31 4.75
C ALA A 21 8.06 1.77 3.49
N ASN A 22 7.59 0.52 3.52
CA ASN A 22 6.82 -0.05 2.41
C ASN A 22 5.48 0.67 2.22
N LEU A 23 4.77 0.96 3.32
CA LEU A 23 3.51 1.70 3.28
C LEU A 23 3.69 3.12 2.73
N GLU A 24 4.70 3.87 3.19
CA GLU A 24 5.00 5.22 2.71
C GLU A 24 5.26 5.23 1.20
N ALA A 25 6.04 4.26 0.73
CA ALA A 25 6.39 4.17 -0.67
C ALA A 25 5.19 3.75 -1.55
N ASP A 26 4.26 2.94 -1.02
CA ASP A 26 3.02 2.60 -1.72
C ASP A 26 2.03 3.79 -1.76
N LEU A 27 1.97 4.61 -0.70
CA LEU A 27 1.20 5.85 -0.68
C LEU A 27 1.79 6.90 -1.65
N ALA A 28 3.11 6.95 -1.81
CA ALA A 28 3.75 7.83 -2.80
C ALA A 28 3.35 7.47 -4.24
N LEU A 29 3.04 6.20 -4.54
CA LEU A 29 2.50 5.80 -5.84
C LEU A 29 1.06 6.30 -6.02
N VAL A 30 0.24 6.26 -4.96
CA VAL A 30 -1.12 6.80 -4.98
C VAL A 30 -1.09 8.29 -5.30
N GLY A 31 -0.26 9.08 -4.59
CA GLY A 31 -0.14 10.52 -4.84
C GLY A 31 0.30 10.86 -6.27
N GLN A 32 1.16 10.04 -6.89
CA GLN A 32 1.54 10.21 -8.30
C GLN A 32 0.38 9.91 -9.26
N VAL A 33 -0.47 8.94 -8.93
CA VAL A 33 -1.68 8.65 -9.71
C VAL A 33 -2.67 9.81 -9.62
N GLU A 34 -2.83 10.42 -8.45
CA GLU A 34 -3.71 11.57 -8.23
C GLU A 34 -3.20 12.83 -8.93
N ALA A 35 -1.89 13.05 -8.88
CA ALA A 35 -1.24 14.13 -9.62
C ALA A 35 -1.27 13.93 -11.15
N GLY A 36 -1.70 12.74 -11.62
CA GLY A 36 -1.72 12.38 -13.04
C GLY A 36 -0.32 12.16 -13.63
N THR A 37 0.72 12.08 -12.80
CA THR A 37 2.10 11.82 -13.23
C THR A 37 2.36 10.33 -13.45
N LEU A 38 1.54 9.46 -12.86
CA LEU A 38 1.59 8.01 -13.03
C LEU A 38 0.22 7.47 -13.41
N THR A 39 0.16 6.50 -14.33
CA THR A 39 -1.12 5.83 -14.63
C THR A 39 -1.44 4.80 -13.56
N ARG A 40 -2.74 4.52 -13.38
CA ARG A 40 -3.20 3.49 -12.44
C ARG A 40 -2.64 2.10 -12.76
N GLU A 41 -2.40 1.81 -14.04
CA GLU A 41 -1.78 0.55 -14.48
C GLU A 41 -0.30 0.50 -14.12
N ALA A 42 0.46 1.58 -14.35
CA ALA A 42 1.86 1.65 -13.97
C ALA A 42 2.06 1.57 -12.45
N ALA A 43 1.19 2.22 -11.66
CA ALA A 43 1.18 2.07 -10.20
C ALA A 43 0.88 0.63 -9.76
N LEU A 44 -0.04 -0.05 -10.45
CA LEU A 44 -0.36 -1.45 -10.17
C LEU A 44 0.84 -2.36 -10.46
N GLU A 45 1.51 -2.18 -11.59
CA GLU A 45 2.70 -2.94 -11.95
C GLU A 45 3.82 -2.74 -10.93
N GLU A 46 4.05 -1.50 -10.48
CA GLU A 46 5.06 -1.19 -9.49
C GLU A 46 4.77 -1.85 -8.12
N LEU A 47 3.52 -1.82 -7.66
CA LEU A 47 3.11 -2.54 -6.44
C LEU A 47 3.34 -4.06 -6.56
N ILE A 48 3.01 -4.64 -7.71
CA ILE A 48 3.23 -6.08 -7.97
C ILE A 48 4.73 -6.38 -7.99
N ARG A 49 5.53 -5.53 -8.64
CA ARG A 49 7.00 -5.64 -8.70
C ARG A 49 7.64 -5.60 -7.32
N ARG A 50 7.04 -4.85 -6.38
CA ARG A 50 7.44 -4.76 -4.97
C ARG A 50 7.01 -5.95 -4.10
N GLY A 51 6.29 -6.91 -4.69
CA GLY A 51 5.87 -8.14 -4.01
C GLY A 51 4.41 -8.16 -3.56
N SER A 52 3.62 -7.14 -3.89
CA SER A 52 2.18 -7.17 -3.62
C SER A 52 1.46 -8.17 -4.52
N HIS A 53 0.50 -8.90 -3.94
CA HIS A 53 -0.38 -9.75 -4.73
C HIS A 53 -1.26 -8.90 -5.66
N PRO A 54 -1.45 -9.25 -6.96
CA PRO A 54 -2.16 -8.41 -7.92
C PRO A 54 -3.58 -7.98 -7.51
N GLN A 55 -4.32 -8.86 -6.84
CA GLN A 55 -5.67 -8.54 -6.34
C GLN A 55 -5.63 -7.57 -5.16
N LEU A 56 -4.62 -7.68 -4.30
CA LEU A 56 -4.43 -6.78 -3.16
C LEU A 56 -3.98 -5.40 -3.64
N ALA A 57 -3.04 -5.33 -4.58
CA ALA A 57 -2.59 -4.07 -5.17
C ALA A 57 -3.74 -3.32 -5.88
N ARG A 58 -4.59 -4.05 -6.64
CA ARG A 58 -5.80 -3.45 -7.24
C ARG A 58 -6.78 -2.94 -6.21
N ARG A 59 -6.98 -3.69 -5.12
CA ARG A 59 -7.88 -3.32 -4.03
C ARG A 59 -7.36 -2.09 -3.26
N PHE A 60 -6.07 -2.08 -2.96
CA PHE A 60 -5.36 -0.96 -2.32
C PHE A 60 -5.54 0.31 -3.14
N LEU A 61 -5.10 0.32 -4.41
CA LEU A 61 -5.22 1.51 -5.27
C LEU A 61 -6.65 2.01 -5.39
N ARG A 62 -7.64 1.11 -5.51
CA ARG A 62 -9.06 1.54 -5.55
C ARG A 62 -9.47 2.21 -4.24
N HIS A 63 -9.24 1.56 -3.11
CA HIS A 63 -9.68 2.09 -1.82
C HIS A 63 -8.98 3.40 -1.48
N THR A 64 -7.66 3.51 -1.67
CA THR A 64 -6.93 4.72 -1.28
C THR A 64 -7.32 5.92 -2.14
N LEU A 65 -7.42 5.75 -3.46
CA LEU A 65 -7.87 6.82 -4.38
C LEU A 65 -9.33 7.22 -4.14
N ASP A 66 -10.18 6.28 -3.73
CA ASP A 66 -11.58 6.59 -3.41
C ASP A 66 -11.72 7.24 -2.02
N GLN A 67 -10.86 6.90 -1.05
CA GLN A 67 -10.80 7.59 0.24
C GLN A 67 -10.34 9.04 0.07
N ASP A 68 -9.29 9.29 -0.71
CA ASP A 68 -8.77 10.65 -0.90
C ASP A 68 -9.82 11.57 -1.55
N LYS A 69 -10.58 11.04 -2.53
CA LYS A 69 -11.74 11.75 -3.09
C LYS A 69 -12.81 12.08 -2.05
N LEU A 70 -13.10 11.15 -1.14
CA LEU A 70 -14.07 11.35 -0.08
C LEU A 70 -13.57 12.39 0.94
N ASP A 71 -12.29 12.38 1.28
CA ASP A 71 -11.68 13.35 2.19
C ASP A 71 -11.60 14.74 1.55
N ALA A 72 -11.27 14.83 0.27
CA ALA A 72 -11.33 16.06 -0.51
C ALA A 72 -12.75 16.64 -0.58
N GLU A 73 -13.77 15.79 -0.76
CA GLU A 73 -15.17 16.22 -0.78
C GLU A 73 -15.67 16.62 0.61
N ARG A 74 -15.27 15.91 1.68
CA ARG A 74 -15.55 16.28 3.08
C ARG A 74 -14.93 17.63 3.42
N ALA A 75 -13.69 17.87 3.01
CA ALA A 75 -13.01 19.15 3.19
C ALA A 75 -13.73 20.29 2.46
N ARG A 76 -14.28 20.05 1.26
CA ARG A 76 -15.07 21.04 0.50
C ARG A 76 -16.43 21.33 1.12
N THR A 77 -17.11 20.30 1.61
CA THR A 77 -18.48 20.39 2.15
C THR A 77 -18.53 20.81 3.61
N GLY A 78 -17.38 20.92 4.29
CA GLY A 78 -17.28 21.28 5.71
C GLY A 78 -17.77 20.18 6.65
N MET A 79 -17.98 18.95 6.15
CA MET A 79 -18.29 17.79 6.96
C MET A 79 -17.01 17.25 7.61
N ILE A 80 -16.56 17.92 8.67
CA ILE A 80 -15.54 17.38 9.57
C ILE A 80 -16.23 16.27 10.37
N ALA A 81 -15.72 15.04 10.27
CA ALA A 81 -16.14 13.97 11.18
C ALA A 81 -15.71 14.39 12.60
N ASP A 82 -16.70 14.58 13.47
CA ASP A 82 -16.55 14.82 14.91
C ASP A 82 -15.79 13.67 15.59
#